data_AF-A0A9Q8SZ50-F1
#
_entry.id   AF-A0A9Q8SZ50-F1
#
_cell.length_a   1.000
_cell.length_b   1.000
_cell.length_c   1.000
_cell.angle_alpha   90.00
_cell.angle_beta   90.00
_cell.angle_gamma   90.00
#
_symmetry.space_group_name_H-M   'P 1'
#
loop_
_entity.id
_entity.type
_entity.pdbx_description
1 polymer ?
#
loop_
_entity_poly.entity_id
_entity_poly.type
_entity_poly.pdbx_seq_one_letter_code
_entity_poly.pdbx_strand_id
1 'polypeptide(L)'
;MRDPSLSDYSPINGDCFMISALGSIGLGWLFLMNKRGDIRKKFHIEGSTCGDCCVSFWCPCCVLIQHENEVEGRTDYGPINTGYQSQAQNMEMK
;
A
#
# COMPACT_ATOMS: atom_id res chain seq x y z
N MET A 1 -8.72 3.44 4.33
CA MET A 1 -7.76 3.77 3.26
C MET A 1 -7.40 5.23 3.39
N ARG A 2 -6.13 5.60 3.29
CA ARG A 2 -5.69 7.00 3.44
C ARG A 2 -6.06 7.82 2.21
N ASP A 3 -6.13 9.13 2.40
CA ASP A 3 -6.27 10.09 1.31
C ASP A 3 -5.00 10.04 0.43
N PRO A 4 -5.12 9.69 -0.85
CA PRO A 4 -4.01 9.63 -1.79
C PRO A 4 -3.64 11.00 -2.37
N SER A 5 -4.29 12.10 -1.96
CA SER A 5 -3.71 13.45 -2.14
C SER A 5 -2.37 13.61 -1.40
N LEU A 6 -2.03 12.66 -0.52
CA LEU A 6 -0.82 12.65 0.32
C LEU A 6 -0.65 13.93 1.15
N SER A 7 -1.73 14.67 1.37
CA SER A 7 -1.74 15.94 2.13
C SER A 7 -1.29 15.79 3.58
N ASP A 8 -1.52 14.60 4.19
CA ASP A 8 -1.07 14.22 5.52
C ASP A 8 -0.06 13.04 5.45
N TYR A 9 0.84 13.07 4.47
CA TYR A 9 1.86 12.04 4.33
C TYR A 9 2.88 12.13 5.48
N SER A 10 3.11 10.99 6.13
CA SER A 10 4.22 10.79 7.06
C SER A 10 5.09 9.62 6.60
N PRO A 11 6.44 9.78 6.57
CA PRO A 11 7.38 8.73 6.19
C PRO A 11 7.28 7.48 7.07
N ILE A 12 6.98 7.66 8.36
CA ILE A 12 6.75 6.58 9.32
C ILE A 12 5.34 6.74 9.87
N ASN A 13 4.49 5.78 9.53
CA ASN A 13 3.07 5.81 9.88
C ASN A 13 2.63 4.43 10.38
N GLY A 14 1.36 4.31 10.76
CA GLY A 14 0.81 3.06 11.30
C GLY A 14 1.04 1.84 10.39
N ASP A 15 1.00 2.02 9.07
CA ASP A 15 1.24 0.90 8.13
C ASP A 15 2.71 0.46 8.14
N CYS A 16 3.66 1.40 8.34
CA CYS A 16 5.09 1.09 8.50
C CYS A 16 5.35 0.23 9.74
N PHE A 17 4.73 0.58 10.87
CA PHE A 17 4.85 -0.22 12.10
C PHE A 17 4.21 -1.58 11.95
N MET A 18 3.02 -1.66 11.35
CA MET A 18 2.31 -2.92 11.15
C MET A 18 3.08 -3.87 10.25
N ILE A 19 3.59 -3.40 9.11
CA ILE A 19 4.35 -4.25 8.20
C ILE A 19 5.71 -4.64 8.77
N SER A 20 6.37 -3.74 9.52
CA SER A 20 7.64 -4.05 10.18
C SER A 20 7.48 -5.07 11.30
N ALA A 21 6.46 -4.88 12.17
CA ALA A 21 6.20 -5.79 13.29
C ALA A 21 5.77 -7.17 12.80
N LEU A 22 4.80 -7.24 11.88
CA LEU A 22 4.33 -8.52 11.33
C LEU A 22 5.40 -9.17 10.44
N GLY A 23 6.17 -8.38 9.68
CA GLY A 23 7.28 -8.87 8.89
C GLY A 23 8.39 -9.50 9.73
N SER A 24 8.70 -8.93 10.91
CA SER A 24 9.73 -9.45 11.83
C SER A 24 9.45 -10.86 12.34
N ILE A 25 8.18 -11.30 12.31
CA ILE A 25 7.76 -12.66 12.70
C ILE A 25 7.28 -13.50 11.50
N GLY A 26 7.55 -13.06 10.27
CA GLY A 26 7.18 -13.77 9.04
C GLY A 26 5.68 -13.72 8.68
N LEU A 27 4.90 -12.85 9.34
CA LEU A 27 3.45 -12.69 9.16
C LEU A 27 3.07 -11.44 8.34
N GLY A 28 4.04 -10.76 7.72
CA GLY A 28 3.77 -9.56 6.90
C GLY A 28 2.76 -9.79 5.78
N TRP A 29 2.72 -11.00 5.22
CA TRP A 29 1.77 -11.39 4.19
C TRP A 29 0.30 -11.31 4.63
N LEU A 30 0.00 -11.46 5.92
CA LEU A 30 -1.37 -11.31 6.46
C LEU A 30 -1.86 -9.85 6.34
N PHE A 31 -0.97 -8.91 6.60
CA PHE A 31 -1.28 -7.49 6.45
C PHE A 31 -1.50 -7.12 4.98
N LEU A 32 -0.63 -7.62 4.10
CA LEU A 32 -0.75 -7.45 2.65
C LEU A 32 -2.04 -8.04 2.10
N MET A 33 -2.41 -9.26 2.50
CA MET A 33 -3.66 -9.91 2.10
C MET A 33 -4.88 -9.07 2.50
N ASN A 34 -4.91 -8.55 3.72
CA ASN A 34 -6.01 -7.69 4.17
C ASN A 34 -6.10 -6.41 3.33
N LYS A 35 -4.97 -5.73 3.10
CA LYS A 35 -4.94 -4.51 2.28
C LYS A 35 -5.40 -4.79 0.83
N ARG A 36 -5.02 -5.94 0.28
CA ARG A 36 -5.48 -6.40 -1.05
C ARG A 36 -6.98 -6.56 -1.10
N GLY A 37 -7.54 -7.25 -0.10
CA GLY A 37 -8.97 -7.45 0.03
C GLY A 37 -9.73 -6.12 0.14
N ASP A 38 -9.21 -5.15 0.89
CA ASP A 38 -9.82 -3.83 1.04
C ASP A 38 -9.84 -3.04 -0.29
N ILE A 39 -8.73 -3.04 -1.03
CA ILE A 39 -8.63 -2.40 -2.35
C ILE A 39 -9.61 -3.04 -3.32
N ARG A 40 -9.63 -4.38 -3.39
CA ARG A 40 -10.55 -5.12 -4.25
C ARG A 40 -12.01 -4.82 -3.94
N LYS A 41 -12.38 -4.79 -2.66
CA LYS A 41 -13.75 -4.44 -2.23
C LYS A 41 -14.09 -3.00 -2.60
N LYS A 42 -13.17 -2.05 -2.40
CA LYS A 42 -13.38 -0.63 -2.68
C LYS A 42 -13.63 -0.37 -4.17
N PHE A 43 -12.83 -0.98 -5.04
CA PHE A 43 -12.92 -0.75 -6.49
C PHE A 43 -13.74 -1.82 -7.23
N HIS A 44 -14.48 -2.66 -6.50
CA HIS A 44 -15.28 -3.75 -7.06
C HIS A 44 -14.49 -4.68 -8.01
N ILE A 45 -13.26 -5.02 -7.64
CA ILE A 45 -12.36 -5.89 -8.39
C ILE A 45 -12.65 -7.36 -8.04
N GLU A 46 -12.91 -8.18 -9.05
CA GLU A 46 -13.15 -9.61 -8.89
C GLU A 46 -11.95 -10.36 -8.27
N GLY A 47 -12.22 -11.52 -7.69
CA GLY A 47 -11.22 -12.37 -7.02
C GLY A 47 -11.71 -12.97 -5.70
N SER A 48 -10.82 -13.67 -4.99
CA SER A 48 -11.15 -14.42 -3.78
C SER A 48 -10.13 -14.20 -2.67
N THR A 49 -10.57 -14.38 -1.41
CA THR A 49 -9.69 -14.32 -0.23
C THR A 49 -8.56 -15.36 -0.29
N CYS A 50 -8.84 -16.56 -0.82
CA CYS A 50 -7.83 -17.58 -1.03
C CYS A 50 -6.78 -17.13 -2.05
N GLY A 51 -7.21 -16.54 -3.17
CA GLY A 51 -6.30 -15.94 -4.15
C GLY A 51 -5.44 -14.84 -3.54
N ASP A 52 -6.05 -13.92 -2.77
CA ASP A 52 -5.32 -12.84 -2.11
C ASP A 52 -4.30 -13.37 -1.10
N CYS A 53 -4.63 -14.44 -0.37
CA CYS A 53 -3.71 -15.14 0.52
C CYS A 53 -2.50 -15.68 -0.24
N CYS A 54 -2.72 -16.42 -1.33
CA CYS A 54 -1.66 -17.00 -2.12
C CYS A 54 -0.73 -15.94 -2.73
N VAL A 55 -1.27 -14.92 -3.37
CA VAL A 55 -0.39 -13.92 -4.00
C VAL A 55 0.38 -13.13 -2.92
N SER A 56 -0.24 -12.83 -1.78
CA SER A 56 0.40 -12.12 -0.65
C SER A 56 1.50 -12.90 0.04
N PHE A 57 1.35 -14.23 0.13
CA PHE A 57 2.37 -15.10 0.72
C PHE A 57 3.54 -15.36 -0.23
N TRP A 58 3.27 -15.68 -1.50
CA TRP A 58 4.31 -16.09 -2.44
C TRP A 58 5.03 -14.91 -3.12
N CYS A 59 4.37 -13.78 -3.36
CA CYS A 59 5.01 -12.59 -3.91
C CYS A 59 4.48 -11.29 -3.27
N PRO A 60 4.91 -10.97 -2.04
CA PRO A 60 4.46 -9.76 -1.34
C PRO A 60 4.83 -8.45 -2.06
N CYS A 61 5.97 -8.39 -2.75
CA CYS A 61 6.36 -7.19 -3.52
C CYS A 61 5.47 -6.96 -4.76
N CYS A 62 5.09 -8.03 -5.47
CA CYS A 62 4.14 -7.95 -6.57
C CYS A 62 2.81 -7.37 -6.10
N VAL A 63 2.37 -7.78 -4.91
CA VAL A 63 1.12 -7.34 -4.29
C VAL A 63 1.18 -5.86 -3.92
N LEU A 64 2.29 -5.39 -3.34
CA LEU A 64 2.49 -3.96 -3.05
C LEU A 64 2.38 -3.10 -4.31
N ILE A 65 3.10 -3.46 -5.38
CA ILE A 65 3.07 -2.72 -6.64
C ILE A 65 1.67 -2.77 -7.26
N GLN A 66 1.03 -3.93 -7.25
CA GLN A 66 -0.34 -4.06 -7.76
C GLN A 66 -1.33 -3.18 -6.98
N HIS A 67 -1.20 -3.11 -5.65
CA HIS A 67 -2.01 -2.21 -4.84
C HIS A 67 -1.84 -0.77 -5.27
N GLU A 68 -0.60 -0.30 -5.38
CA GLU A 68 -0.30 1.08 -5.79
C GLU A 68 -0.92 1.38 -7.17
N ASN A 69 -0.67 0.53 -8.16
CA ASN A 69 -1.20 0.69 -9.52
C ASN A 69 -2.74 0.67 -9.57
N GLU A 70 -3.39 -0.21 -8.80
CA GLU A 70 -4.86 -0.28 -8.75
C GLU A 70 -5.46 0.95 -8.08
N VAL A 71 -4.81 1.48 -7.05
CA VAL A 71 -5.23 2.71 -6.38
C VAL A 71 -5.02 3.90 -7.32
N GLU A 72 -3.83 4.06 -7.88
CA GLU A 72 -3.51 5.17 -8.77
C GLU A 72 -4.41 5.14 -10.01
N GLY A 73 -4.52 4.00 -10.68
CA GLY A 73 -5.25 3.90 -11.95
C GLY A 73 -6.77 3.95 -11.84
N ARG A 74 -7.36 3.76 -10.65
CA ARG A 74 -8.82 3.69 -10.46
C ARG A 74 -9.39 4.80 -9.60
N THR A 75 -8.54 5.62 -9.00
CA THR A 75 -9.02 6.77 -8.25
C THR A 75 -8.85 8.02 -9.11
N ASP A 76 -9.87 8.88 -9.11
CA ASP A 76 -10.04 10.01 -10.03
C ASP A 76 -9.11 11.20 -9.73
N TYR A 77 -7.90 10.91 -9.22
CA TYR A 77 -6.87 11.92 -9.04
C TYR A 77 -6.37 12.27 -10.43
N GLY A 78 -6.58 13.53 -10.81
CA GLY A 78 -5.97 14.09 -12.01
C GLY A 78 -4.46 13.80 -12.04
N PRO A 79 -3.82 13.88 -13.21
CA PRO A 79 -2.45 13.42 -13.40
C PRO A 79 -1.53 13.95 -12.30
N ILE A 80 -0.91 13.05 -11.53
CA ILE A 80 0.15 13.39 -10.59
C ILE A 80 1.32 13.91 -11.44
N ASN A 81 1.32 15.23 -11.68
CA ASN A 81 2.38 15.94 -12.40
C ASN A 81 3.65 16.08 -11.55
N THR A 82 3.61 15.62 -10.30
CA THR A 82 4.75 15.57 -9.41
C THR A 82 5.48 14.25 -9.67
N GLY A 83 6.54 14.30 -10.49
CA GLY A 83 7.47 13.18 -10.62
C GLY A 83 8.05 12.75 -9.27
N TYR A 84 8.72 11.60 -9.22
CA TYR A 84 9.36 11.09 -7.99
C TYR A 84 10.22 12.18 -7.31
N GLN A 85 9.69 12.82 -6.28
CA GLN A 85 10.44 13.74 -5.43
C GLN A 85 11.12 12.91 -4.35
N SER A 86 12.42 12.67 -4.49
CA SER A 86 13.21 12.10 -3.41
C SER A 86 13.11 13.01 -2.19
N GLN A 87 12.58 12.51 -1.08
CA GLN A 87 12.29 13.25 0.14
C GLN A 87 13.55 13.62 0.96
N ALA A 88 14.60 14.11 0.29
CA ALA A 88 15.85 14.51 0.94
C ALA A 88 15.75 15.85 1.69
N GLN A 89 14.64 16.60 1.59
CA GLN A 89 14.58 17.99 2.06
C GLN A 89 13.83 18.25 3.38
N ASN A 90 13.27 17.25 4.06
CA ASN A 90 12.56 17.47 5.34
C ASN A 90 13.10 16.68 6.55
N MET A 91 14.32 16.15 6.47
CA MET A 91 15.03 15.67 7.67
C MET A 91 15.71 16.83 8.41
N GLU A 92 14.97 17.89 8.76
CA GLU A 92 15.37 18.76 9.86
C GLU A 92 14.70 18.24 11.14
N MET A 93 15.47 17.43 11.86
CA MET A 93 15.16 16.91 13.19
C MET A 93 14.80 18.08 14.12
N LYS A 94 13.54 18.16 14.53
CA LYS A 94 13.11 18.90 15.73
C LYS A 94 12.61 17.92 16.77
#